data_AF-A0A0F9QVF9-F1
#
_entry.id   AF-A0A0F9QVF9-F1
#
_cell.length_a   1.000
_cell.length_b   1.000
_cell.length_c   1.000
_cell.angle_alpha   90.00
_cell.angle_beta   90.00
_cell.angle_gamma   90.00
#
_symmetry.space_group_name_H-M   'P 1'
#
loop_
_entity.id
_entity.type
_entity.pdbx_description
1 polymer ?
#
loop_
_entity_poly.entity_id
_entity_poly.type
_entity_poly.pdbx_seq_one_letter_code
_entity_poly.pdbx_strand_id
1 'polypeptide(L)'
;MSNRLPSLLVLLVIGAIGFGRPQMALAQETFVINLRGAEISLLAEQVSDITGRTLVLDPNLTGEVTVVSKQPLDSEGVWALFQSILRVRGFAAVETGSVWQIVPELDARTKGSPKKLDIPGSQDVVTRLLRLNRLPSAEA
;
A
#
# COMPACT_ATOMS: atom_id res chain seq x y z
N MET A 1 -23.99 24.02 -72.13
CA MET A 1 -23.78 25.37 -71.57
C MET A 1 -24.69 25.52 -70.35
N SER A 2 -24.23 25.20 -69.14
CA SER A 2 -23.57 26.11 -68.19
C SER A 2 -24.39 27.36 -67.85
N ASN A 3 -24.91 27.43 -66.61
CA ASN A 3 -24.90 28.62 -65.72
C ASN A 3 -25.55 28.25 -64.37
N ARG A 4 -24.79 27.94 -63.31
CA ARG A 4 -24.10 28.80 -62.29
C ARG A 4 -25.04 29.23 -61.14
N LEU A 5 -24.69 28.79 -59.93
CA LEU A 5 -25.31 29.02 -58.61
C LEU A 5 -25.38 30.51 -58.20
N PRO A 6 -26.18 30.85 -57.18
CA PRO A 6 -25.63 31.33 -55.88
C PRO A 6 -26.41 30.76 -54.66
N SER A 7 -25.75 30.21 -53.63
CA SER A 7 -25.19 30.86 -52.42
C SER A 7 -26.23 31.33 -51.37
N LEU A 8 -26.41 30.55 -50.29
CA LEU A 8 -26.84 31.00 -48.93
C LEU A 8 -26.43 29.90 -47.92
N LEU A 9 -25.29 30.01 -47.26
CA LEU A 9 -25.10 30.50 -45.88
C LEU A 9 -25.75 29.61 -44.80
N VAL A 10 -24.97 28.68 -44.22
CA VAL A 10 -24.93 28.46 -42.75
C VAL A 10 -23.49 28.09 -42.37
N LEU A 11 -22.89 28.98 -41.60
CA LEU A 11 -21.58 28.92 -40.99
C LEU A 11 -21.68 28.11 -39.70
N LEU A 12 -21.10 26.90 -39.64
CA LEU A 12 -20.92 26.19 -38.36
C LEU A 12 -19.42 26.16 -38.02
N VAL A 13 -18.96 27.25 -37.44
CA VAL A 13 -17.70 27.28 -36.68
C VAL A 13 -17.97 26.51 -35.39
N ILE A 14 -17.58 25.23 -35.33
CA ILE A 14 -17.50 24.51 -34.06
C ILE A 14 -16.26 25.04 -33.34
N GLY A 15 -16.49 26.05 -32.51
CA GLY A 15 -15.50 26.62 -31.62
C GLY A 15 -15.06 25.59 -30.59
N ALA A 16 -13.75 25.38 -30.52
CA ALA A 16 -13.07 24.70 -29.44
C ALA A 16 -13.34 25.43 -28.12
N ILE A 17 -14.03 24.77 -27.18
CA ILE A 17 -13.96 25.10 -25.76
C ILE A 17 -13.41 23.85 -25.07
N GLY A 18 -12.09 23.80 -24.99
CA GLY A 18 -11.40 22.91 -24.08
C GLY A 18 -11.81 23.28 -22.66
N PHE A 19 -12.72 22.49 -22.08
CA PHE A 19 -12.93 22.47 -20.64
C PHE A 19 -11.69 21.85 -19.99
N GLY A 20 -10.67 22.69 -19.76
CA GLY A 20 -9.64 22.41 -18.77
C GLY A 20 -10.32 22.33 -17.42
N ARG A 21 -10.69 21.11 -16.99
CA ARG A 21 -11.15 20.88 -15.62
C ARG A 21 -10.00 21.30 -14.69
N PRO A 22 -10.20 22.24 -13.75
CA PRO A 22 -9.20 22.49 -12.74
C PRO A 22 -9.01 21.18 -11.98
N GLN A 23 -7.87 20.54 -12.21
CA GLN A 23 -7.44 19.36 -11.51
C GLN A 23 -7.12 19.83 -10.09
N MET A 24 -8.11 19.72 -9.20
CA MET A 24 -7.90 19.98 -7.77
C MET A 24 -6.78 19.05 -7.32
N ALA A 25 -5.61 19.62 -7.08
CA ALA A 25 -4.54 18.92 -6.40
C ALA A 25 -5.08 18.55 -5.02
N LEU A 26 -5.38 17.26 -4.81
CA LEU A 26 -5.69 16.74 -3.50
C LEU A 26 -4.46 17.00 -2.63
N ALA A 27 -4.55 17.99 -1.74
CA ALA A 27 -3.52 18.24 -0.76
C ALA A 27 -3.39 16.97 0.09
N GLN A 28 -2.35 16.19 -0.17
CA GLN A 28 -2.04 15.00 0.63
C GLN A 28 -1.53 15.50 1.99
N GLU A 29 -2.27 15.16 3.05
CA GLU A 29 -1.87 15.46 4.41
C GLU A 29 -0.60 14.67 4.73
N THR A 30 0.42 15.37 5.23
CA THR A 30 1.72 14.78 5.55
C THR A 30 2.04 14.97 7.02
N PHE A 31 2.61 13.93 7.62
CA PHE A 31 2.82 13.79 9.05
C PHE A 31 4.31 13.57 9.34
N VAL A 32 4.83 14.24 10.36
CA VAL A 32 6.18 14.01 10.87
C VAL A 32 6.07 13.29 12.21
N ILE A 33 6.51 12.04 12.25
CA ILE A 33 6.43 11.20 13.45
C ILE A 33 7.76 11.24 14.19
N ASN A 34 7.73 11.73 15.43
CA ASN A 34 8.86 11.67 16.37
C ASN A 34 8.36 11.12 17.71
N LEU A 35 8.72 9.88 18.02
CA LEU A 35 8.30 9.17 19.22
C LEU A 35 9.53 8.64 19.95
N ARG A 36 9.59 8.84 21.27
CA ARG A 36 10.69 8.39 22.11
C ARG A 36 10.12 7.77 23.37
N GLY A 37 10.43 6.49 23.61
CA GLY A 37 9.91 5.75 24.77
C GLY A 37 8.38 5.69 24.81
N ALA A 38 7.73 5.60 23.65
CA ALA A 38 6.28 5.50 23.58
C ALA A 38 5.85 4.04 23.62
N GLU A 39 4.78 3.72 24.34
CA GLU A 39 4.18 2.38 24.29
C GLU A 39 3.68 2.08 22.86
N ILE A 40 3.97 0.87 22.38
CA ILE A 40 3.61 0.45 21.02
C ILE A 40 2.08 0.41 20.80
N SER A 41 1.31 0.18 21.86
CA SER A 41 -0.16 0.23 21.84
C SER A 41 -0.67 1.64 21.54
N LEU A 42 -0.10 2.67 22.18
CA LEU A 42 -0.43 4.08 21.91
C LEU A 42 -0.03 4.49 20.48
N LEU A 43 1.10 3.98 19.99
CA LEU A 43 1.47 4.19 18.59
C LEU A 43 0.45 3.56 17.63
N ALA A 44 -0.05 2.37 17.94
CA ALA A 44 -1.06 1.70 17.12
C ALA A 44 -2.36 2.53 17.07
N GLU A 45 -2.78 3.13 18.17
CA GLU A 45 -3.94 4.04 18.22
C GLU A 45 -3.72 5.27 17.30
N GLN A 46 -2.57 5.94 17.41
CA GLN A 46 -2.26 7.08 16.53
C GLN A 46 -2.23 6.69 15.05
N VAL A 47 -1.68 5.52 14.73
CA VAL A 47 -1.65 5.01 13.35
C VAL A 47 -3.07 4.70 12.87
N SER A 48 -3.93 4.14 13.73
CA SER A 48 -5.35 3.93 13.42
C SER A 48 -6.04 5.24 13.06
N ASP A 49 -5.80 6.30 13.83
CA ASP A 49 -6.39 7.62 13.58
C ASP A 49 -5.89 8.26 12.27
N ILE A 50 -4.58 8.17 12.00
CA ILE A 50 -3.96 8.74 10.79
C ILE A 50 -4.34 7.94 9.53
N THR A 51 -4.48 6.62 9.64
CA THR A 51 -4.74 5.72 8.50
C THR A 51 -6.21 5.39 8.29
N GLY A 52 -7.06 5.67 9.28
CA GLY A 52 -8.47 5.27 9.29
C GLY A 52 -8.67 3.75 9.35
N ARG A 53 -7.62 2.98 9.71
CA ARG A 53 -7.67 1.51 9.72
C ARG A 53 -8.11 1.00 11.09
N THR A 54 -9.11 0.13 11.13
CA THR A 54 -9.50 -0.54 12.37
C THR A 54 -8.48 -1.62 12.73
N LEU A 55 -7.82 -1.47 13.88
CA LEU A 55 -6.81 -2.40 14.37
C LEU A 55 -7.35 -3.25 15.53
N VAL A 56 -7.01 -4.53 15.54
CA VAL A 56 -7.22 -5.46 16.66
C VAL A 56 -5.85 -5.87 17.18
N LEU A 57 -5.54 -5.51 18.42
CA LEU A 57 -4.24 -5.73 19.03
C LEU A 57 -4.22 -7.04 19.83
N ASP A 58 -3.20 -7.86 19.62
CA ASP A 58 -2.91 -8.99 20.50
C ASP A 58 -2.47 -8.48 21.90
N PRO A 59 -2.92 -9.10 23.01
CA PRO A 59 -2.58 -8.63 24.37
C PRO A 59 -1.08 -8.66 24.68
N ASN A 60 -0.29 -9.44 23.94
CA ASN A 60 1.16 -9.48 24.10
C ASN A 60 1.87 -8.30 23.43
N LEU A 61 1.17 -7.46 22.66
CA LEU A 61 1.72 -6.27 22.01
C LEU A 61 2.01 -5.17 23.03
N THR A 62 3.14 -5.28 23.72
CA THR A 62 3.55 -4.38 24.80
C THR A 62 5.00 -3.92 24.68
N GLY A 63 5.31 -2.79 25.32
CA GLY A 63 6.65 -2.25 25.47
C GLY A 63 6.94 -1.02 24.60
N GLU A 64 8.09 -0.42 24.90
CA GLU A 64 8.47 0.86 24.33
C GLU A 64 9.06 0.75 22.93
N VAL A 65 8.72 1.73 22.09
CA VAL A 65 9.30 1.94 20.77
C VAL A 65 9.81 3.37 20.64
N THR A 66 10.90 3.52 19.89
CA THR A 66 11.48 4.83 19.54
C THR A 66 11.58 4.93 18.03
N VAL A 67 11.01 6.00 17.50
CA VAL A 67 10.88 6.25 16.06
C VAL A 67 11.29 7.68 15.78
N VAL A 68 12.25 7.84 14.87
CA VAL A 68 12.74 9.15 14.46
C VAL A 68 12.59 9.26 12.95
N SER A 69 11.54 9.95 12.49
CA SER A 69 11.39 10.29 11.08
C SER A 69 11.86 11.72 10.82
N LYS A 70 12.74 11.90 9.82
CA LYS A 70 13.14 13.22 9.31
C LYS A 70 12.34 13.65 8.09
N GLN A 71 11.55 12.74 7.51
CA GLN A 71 10.79 12.98 6.29
C GLN A 71 9.30 13.09 6.61
N PRO A 72 8.58 14.02 5.96
CA PRO A 72 7.12 14.04 5.99
C PRO A 72 6.60 12.75 5.33
N LEU A 73 5.72 12.04 6.03
CA LEU A 73 5.09 10.80 5.56
C LEU A 73 3.61 11.05 5.31
N ASP A 74 3.10 10.57 4.19
CA ASP A 74 1.66 10.47 3.97
C ASP A 74 1.07 9.30 4.77
N SER A 75 -0.25 9.16 4.76
CA SER A 75 -0.95 8.10 5.51
C SER A 75 -0.42 6.69 5.21
N GLU A 76 -0.10 6.40 3.96
CA GLU A 76 0.50 5.12 3.56
C GLU A 76 1.95 4.97 4.04
N GLY A 77 2.75 6.04 4.01
CA GLY A 77 4.09 6.06 4.60
C GLY A 77 4.08 5.80 6.11
N VAL A 78 3.10 6.36 6.83
CA VAL A 78 2.90 6.09 8.26
C VAL A 78 2.56 4.62 8.50
N TRP A 79 1.68 4.04 7.67
CA TRP A 79 1.34 2.62 7.74
C TRP A 79 2.56 1.71 7.51
N ALA A 80 3.36 2.00 6.47
CA ALA A 80 4.56 1.22 6.15
C ALA A 80 5.62 1.30 7.27
N LEU A 81 5.76 2.48 7.91
CA LEU A 81 6.62 2.67 9.06
C LEU A 81 6.15 1.83 10.26
N PHE A 82 4.85 1.84 10.55
CA PHE A 82 4.28 1.01 11.60
C PHE A 82 4.52 -0.48 11.38
N GLN A 83 4.30 -0.98 10.16
CA GLN A 83 4.61 -2.38 9.81
C GLN A 83 6.09 -2.74 9.98
N SER A 84 6.99 -1.79 9.71
CA SER A 84 8.43 -1.98 9.94
C SER A 84 8.76 -2.13 11.42
N ILE A 85 8.12 -1.33 12.28
CA ILE A 85 8.30 -1.38 13.74
C ILE A 85 7.78 -2.71 14.30
N LEU A 86 6.59 -3.14 13.87
CA LEU A 86 6.02 -4.43 14.27
C LEU A 86 6.99 -5.57 13.99
N ARG A 87 7.61 -5.58 12.80
CA ARG A 87 8.56 -6.62 12.38
C ARG A 87 9.79 -6.70 13.27
N VAL A 88 10.34 -5.55 13.68
CA VAL A 88 11.49 -5.51 14.62
C VAL A 88 11.12 -6.10 15.98
N ARG A 89 9.85 -6.00 16.37
CA ARG A 89 9.32 -6.54 17.63
C ARG A 89 8.77 -7.97 17.50
N GLY A 90 8.83 -8.59 16.32
CA GLY A 90 8.32 -9.95 16.09
C GLY A 90 6.80 -10.03 15.93
N PHE A 91 6.16 -8.93 15.54
CA PHE A 91 4.73 -8.85 15.24
C PHE A 91 4.51 -8.58 13.75
N ALA A 92 3.31 -8.87 13.28
CA ALA A 92 2.86 -8.56 11.93
C ALA A 92 1.40 -8.11 11.93
N ALA A 93 1.06 -7.23 10.99
CA ALA A 93 -0.31 -6.84 10.71
C ALA A 93 -0.91 -7.76 9.63
N VAL A 94 -1.97 -8.48 9.95
CA VAL A 94 -2.68 -9.40 9.06
C VAL A 94 -4.06 -8.84 8.75
N GLU A 95 -4.35 -8.62 7.47
CA GLU A 95 -5.65 -8.17 7.00
C GLU A 95 -6.67 -9.32 7.12
N THR A 96 -7.76 -9.08 7.86
CA THR A 96 -8.86 -10.04 8.04
C THR A 96 -10.19 -9.34 7.77
N GLY A 97 -10.71 -9.47 6.56
CA GLY A 97 -11.92 -8.76 6.15
C GLY A 97 -11.68 -7.24 6.09
N SER A 98 -12.40 -6.48 6.91
CA SER A 98 -12.28 -5.02 7.00
C SER A 98 -11.39 -4.53 8.15
N VAL A 99 -10.78 -5.45 8.92
CA VAL A 99 -9.95 -5.11 10.07
C VAL A 99 -8.53 -5.65 9.91
N TRP A 100 -7.59 -5.02 10.61
CA TRP A 100 -6.20 -5.44 10.66
C TRP A 100 -5.89 -6.04 12.03
N GLN A 101 -5.48 -7.30 12.07
CA GLN A 101 -5.08 -7.98 13.30
C GLN A 101 -3.58 -7.87 13.48
N ILE A 102 -3.12 -7.33 14.61
CA ILE A 102 -1.71 -7.28 14.98
C ILE A 102 -1.42 -8.50 15.82
N VAL A 103 -0.68 -9.46 15.26
CA VAL A 103 -0.42 -10.77 15.88
C VAL A 103 1.08 -11.08 15.87
N PRO A 104 1.57 -11.97 16.74
CA PRO A 104 2.94 -12.47 16.65
C PRO A 104 3.24 -13.03 15.26
N GLU A 105 4.47 -12.87 14.77
CA GLU A 105 4.84 -13.31 13.41
C GLU A 105 4.62 -14.81 13.21
N LEU A 106 4.79 -15.62 14.27
CA LEU A 106 4.53 -17.05 14.24
C LEU A 106 3.07 -17.37 13.89
N ASP A 107 2.12 -16.60 14.44
CA ASP A 107 0.69 -16.74 14.16
C ASP A 107 0.30 -16.10 12.82
N ALA A 108 1.01 -15.06 12.40
CA ALA A 108 0.79 -14.43 11.10
C ALA A 108 1.02 -15.41 9.93
N ARG A 109 1.95 -16.35 10.07
CA ARG A 109 2.24 -17.39 9.05
C ARG A 109 1.10 -18.40 8.88
N THR A 110 0.30 -18.62 9.91
CA THR A 110 -0.83 -19.57 9.88
C THR A 110 -2.15 -18.89 9.53
N LYS A 111 -2.32 -17.62 9.92
CA LYS A 111 -3.52 -16.81 9.66
C LYS A 111 -3.47 -16.01 8.37
N GLY A 112 -2.27 -15.68 7.88
CA GLY A 112 -2.08 -14.89 6.68
C GLY A 112 -2.45 -15.68 5.43
N SER A 113 -3.43 -15.19 4.67
CA SER A 113 -3.53 -15.56 3.26
C SER A 113 -2.26 -15.08 2.54
N PRO A 114 -1.66 -15.85 1.60
CA PRO A 114 -0.45 -15.45 0.90
C PRO A 114 -0.76 -14.28 -0.05
N LYS A 115 -0.89 -13.07 0.49
CA LYS A 115 -0.94 -11.84 -0.30
C LYS A 115 0.49 -11.56 -0.74
N LYS A 116 0.69 -11.68 -2.06
CA LYS A 116 1.91 -11.44 -2.82
C LYS A 116 2.68 -10.24 -2.23
N LEU A 117 3.76 -10.53 -1.51
CA LEU A 117 4.83 -9.57 -1.23
C LEU A 117 5.51 -9.28 -2.57
N ASP A 118 4.91 -8.41 -3.38
CA ASP A 118 5.57 -7.87 -4.57
C ASP A 118 6.41 -6.68 -4.12
N ILE A 119 7.70 -6.95 -3.95
CA ILE A 119 8.92 -6.14 -4.15
C ILE A 119 9.97 -6.66 -3.14
N PRO A 120 10.74 -7.70 -3.51
CA PRO A 120 11.96 -8.06 -2.80
C PRO A 120 13.07 -7.03 -3.08
N GLY A 121 13.51 -6.33 -2.05
CA GLY A 121 14.78 -5.61 -2.06
C GLY A 121 15.94 -6.61 -1.98
N SER A 122 16.54 -6.94 -3.13
CA SER A 122 17.89 -7.50 -3.40
C SER A 122 18.57 -8.53 -2.48
N GLN A 123 18.01 -9.02 -1.37
CA GLN A 123 18.71 -9.89 -0.42
C GLN A 123 17.90 -11.07 0.13
N ASP A 124 16.78 -11.44 -0.50
CA ASP A 124 16.06 -12.65 -0.10
C ASP A 124 16.52 -13.88 -0.88
N VAL A 125 17.00 -14.90 -0.15
CA VAL A 125 17.27 -16.25 -0.69
C VAL A 125 15.94 -16.94 -0.92
N VAL A 126 15.49 -16.97 -2.18
CA VAL A 126 14.28 -17.69 -2.59
C VAL A 126 14.58 -19.16 -2.85
N THR A 127 14.11 -20.07 -2.00
CA THR A 127 14.15 -21.52 -2.29
C THR A 127 12.98 -21.88 -3.20
N ARG A 128 13.25 -21.99 -4.51
CA ARG A 128 12.27 -22.47 -5.48
C ARG A 128 12.28 -23.99 -5.54
N LEU A 129 11.15 -24.62 -5.19
CA LEU A 129 10.93 -26.04 -5.42
C LEU A 129 10.63 -26.30 -6.89
N LEU A 130 11.60 -26.82 -7.63
CA LEU A 130 11.40 -27.33 -8.98
C LEU A 130 10.86 -28.76 -8.88
N ARG A 131 9.61 -28.99 -9.29
CA ARG A 131 9.13 -30.35 -9.50
C ARG A 131 9.82 -30.91 -10.74
N LEU A 132 10.69 -31.89 -10.53
CA LEU A 132 11.30 -32.65 -11.63
C LEU A 132 10.22 -33.51 -12.27
N ASN A 133 9.82 -33.14 -13.48
CA ASN A 133 8.98 -33.97 -14.31
C ASN A 133 9.85 -35.17 -14.76
N ARG A 134 9.45 -36.38 -14.36
CA ARG A 134 10.21 -37.62 -14.62
C ARG A 134 10.44 -37.78 -16.12
N LEU A 135 11.69 -37.74 -16.56
CA LEU A 135 12.08 -38.44 -17.79
C LEU A 135 12.18 -39.92 -17.40
N PRO A 136 11.47 -40.84 -18.08
CA PRO A 136 11.74 -42.26 -17.90
C PRO A 136 13.18 -42.50 -18.34
N SER A 137 14.00 -43.02 -17.43
CA SER A 137 15.31 -43.56 -17.75
C SER A 137 15.09 -44.81 -18.61
N ALA A 138 15.15 -44.65 -19.94
CA ALA A 138 15.53 -45.73 -20.83
C ALA A 138 17.07 -45.72 -20.81
N GLU A 139 17.68 -46.53 -19.94
CA GLU A 139 18.06 -47.93 -20.17
C GLU A 139 19.47 -47.97 -20.79
N ALA A 140 20.30 -48.81 -20.19
CA ALA A 140 21.73 -48.98 -20.47
C ALA A 140 21.99 -49.74 -21.79
#